data_AF-J7QW13-F1
#
_entry.id   AF-J7QW13-F1
#
_cell.length_a   1.000
_cell.length_b   1.000
_cell.length_c   1.000
_cell.angle_alpha   90.00
_cell.angle_beta   90.00
_cell.angle_gamma   90.00
#
_symmetry.space_group_name_H-M   'P 1'
#
loop_
_entity.id
_entity.type
_entity.pdbx_description
1 polymer ?
#
loop_
_entity_poly.entity_id
_entity_poly.type
_entity_poly.pdbx_seq_one_letter_code
_entity_poly.pdbx_strand_id
1 'polypeptide(L)'
;MRRAAAARPLSETWIMSMAIISSAFAAEGEQTTHEAVGAGEAHHEGVFPPFQTENFAPQIFWLVIIFGLLYVLMSRIALPRVGGIIENRGAKIASDLGAAREMQSKAQAAAAANDENLRRRRDEAQGIGREAQHKIAAESARQRALAESQAAEKLRAADERIASAKTQALANVEQIAVDAAASIVEKLTGAKIDQAALAKHATSSN
;
A
#
# COMPACT_ATOMS: atom_id res chain seq x y z
N MET A 1 6.58 -23.21 -27.51
CA MET A 1 7.24 -22.13 -28.30
C MET A 1 8.24 -21.39 -27.42
N ARG A 2 9.49 -21.85 -27.40
CA ARG A 2 10.63 -21.20 -26.72
C ARG A 2 11.57 -20.73 -27.82
N ARG A 3 11.76 -19.42 -27.99
CA ARG A 3 12.80 -18.83 -28.84
C ARG A 3 13.92 -18.40 -27.89
N ALA A 4 14.98 -19.20 -27.74
CA ALA A 4 16.19 -19.15 -28.56
C ALA A 4 16.90 -17.78 -28.45
N ALA A 5 17.79 -17.69 -27.46
CA ALA A 5 18.78 -16.63 -27.31
C ALA A 5 19.80 -16.76 -28.46
N ALA A 6 19.78 -15.80 -29.38
CA ALA A 6 20.75 -15.68 -30.45
C ALA A 6 21.69 -14.51 -30.11
N ALA A 7 22.94 -14.85 -29.79
CA ALA A 7 24.05 -13.92 -29.74
C ALA A 7 24.17 -13.20 -31.09
N ARG A 8 24.14 -11.87 -31.08
CA ARG A 8 24.42 -11.06 -32.27
C ARG A 8 25.88 -10.62 -32.24
N PRO A 9 26.65 -10.82 -33.33
CA PRO A 9 28.05 -10.43 -33.41
C PRO A 9 28.18 -8.91 -33.55
N LEU A 10 29.24 -8.39 -32.93
CA LEU A 10 29.66 -6.98 -32.94
C LEU A 10 29.98 -6.53 -34.37
N SER A 11 29.02 -5.92 -35.07
CA SER A 11 29.23 -5.36 -36.40
C SER A 11 29.56 -3.85 -36.32
N GLU A 12 30.86 -3.58 -36.26
CA GLU A 12 31.61 -2.58 -37.03
C GLU A 12 30.83 -1.46 -37.75
N THR A 13 30.30 -0.47 -37.02
CA THR A 13 29.75 0.76 -37.66
C THR A 13 30.15 2.06 -36.94
N TRP A 14 31.12 2.03 -36.03
CA TRP A 14 31.55 3.22 -35.29
C TRP A 14 32.97 3.72 -35.62
N ILE A 15 33.65 3.19 -36.64
CA ILE A 15 35.05 3.58 -36.94
C ILE A 15 35.18 4.57 -38.12
N MET A 16 34.10 4.97 -38.79
CA MET A 16 34.19 5.78 -40.00
C MET A 16 33.55 7.17 -39.87
N SER A 17 34.11 8.04 -39.01
CA SER A 17 34.05 9.52 -39.12
C SER A 17 34.79 10.22 -37.96
N MET A 18 36.12 10.19 -37.93
CA MET A 18 36.95 11.31 -37.42
C MET A 18 38.46 11.04 -37.59
N ALA A 19 38.90 10.92 -38.84
CA ALA A 19 40.28 11.16 -39.20
C ALA A 19 40.27 11.82 -40.58
N ILE A 20 41.13 12.83 -40.77
CA ILE A 20 41.08 13.91 -41.79
C ILE A 20 40.23 15.06 -41.23
N ILE A 21 40.79 16.06 -40.56
CA ILE A 21 41.76 17.03 -41.10
C ILE A 21 42.91 17.26 -40.11
N SER A 22 44.09 16.74 -40.44
CA SER A 22 45.36 17.23 -39.89
C SER A 22 46.39 17.18 -41.01
N SER A 23 46.35 18.21 -41.86
CA SER A 23 47.42 18.52 -42.81
C SER A 23 47.43 20.03 -43.02
N ALA A 24 48.62 20.64 -42.85
CA ALA A 24 48.96 22.07 -42.78
C ALA A 24 49.10 22.52 -41.31
N PHE A 25 50.28 22.67 -40.72
CA PHE A 25 51.48 23.33 -41.26
C PHE A 25 52.68 22.86 -40.42
N ALA A 26 53.32 21.77 -40.85
CA ALA A 26 54.69 21.48 -40.46
C ALA A 26 55.57 22.00 -41.61
N ALA A 27 55.72 23.32 -41.66
CA ALA A 27 56.76 23.94 -42.48
C ALA A 27 58.08 23.71 -41.76
N GLU A 28 59.04 23.20 -42.54
CA GLU A 28 60.39 22.89 -42.13
C GLU A 28 61.05 24.02 -41.33
N GLY A 29 61.96 23.61 -40.43
CA GLY A 29 62.93 24.51 -39.84
C GLY A 29 63.84 25.07 -40.94
N GLU A 30 63.46 26.22 -41.48
CA GLU A 30 64.37 27.08 -42.20
C GLU A 30 65.02 27.99 -41.15
N GLN A 31 66.26 27.66 -40.79
CA GLN A 31 67.18 28.60 -40.17
C GLN A 31 67.32 29.77 -41.15
N THR A 32 66.49 30.79 -40.97
CA THR A 32 66.76 32.12 -41.49
C THR A 32 67.88 32.68 -40.64
N THR A 33 69.11 32.31 -41.02
CA THR A 33 70.32 33.09 -40.82
C THR A 33 69.92 34.55 -41.03
N HIS A 34 69.95 35.34 -39.95
CA HIS A 34 69.82 36.78 -40.05
C HIS A 34 70.94 37.27 -40.97
N GLU A 35 70.58 37.53 -42.22
CA GLU A 35 71.44 38.10 -43.22
C GLU A 35 71.95 39.43 -42.67
N ALA A 36 73.27 39.52 -42.53
CA ALA A 36 73.95 40.71 -42.08
C ALA A 36 73.61 41.84 -43.07
N VAL A 37 72.67 42.71 -42.68
CA VAL A 37 72.44 43.97 -43.37
C VAL A 37 73.70 44.79 -43.14
N GLY A 38 74.45 44.97 -44.23
CA GLY A 38 75.75 45.60 -44.26
C GLY A 38 75.76 46.98 -43.60
N ALA A 39 76.88 47.25 -42.94
CA ALA A 39 77.23 48.55 -42.39
C ALA A 39 77.20 49.62 -43.49
N GLY A 40 76.26 50.55 -43.38
CA GLY A 40 76.37 51.90 -43.89
C GLY A 40 76.63 52.84 -42.72
N GLU A 41 77.76 53.54 -42.75
CA GLU A 41 78.21 54.46 -41.70
C GLU A 41 77.21 55.58 -41.41
N ALA A 42 76.84 55.73 -40.13
CA ALA A 42 76.55 57.02 -39.52
C ALA A 42 76.63 56.91 -37.98
N HIS A 43 77.28 57.90 -37.39
CA HIS A 43 77.52 58.08 -35.97
C HIS A 43 76.22 58.08 -35.15
N HIS A 44 76.24 57.52 -33.94
CA HIS A 44 75.82 58.15 -32.68
C HIS A 44 76.02 57.18 -31.51
N GLU A 45 76.68 57.64 -30.44
CA GLU A 45 76.62 57.01 -29.11
C GLU A 45 75.16 56.70 -28.75
N GLY A 46 74.83 55.44 -28.46
CA GLY A 46 73.46 55.07 -28.13
C GLY A 46 73.36 53.68 -27.53
N VAL A 47 72.83 53.61 -26.33
CA VAL A 47 72.51 52.44 -25.50
C VAL A 47 71.93 51.26 -26.32
N PHE A 48 72.25 50.03 -25.89
CA PHE A 48 71.80 48.74 -26.44
C PHE A 48 70.35 48.83 -27.01
N PRO A 49 70.12 48.49 -28.31
CA PRO A 49 68.87 48.76 -29.02
C PRO A 49 67.55 48.41 -28.32
N PRO A 50 67.42 47.31 -27.54
CA PRO A 50 66.16 47.00 -26.85
C PRO A 50 65.90 47.82 -25.56
N PHE A 51 66.82 48.69 -25.14
CA PHE A 51 66.64 49.56 -23.95
C PHE A 51 66.49 51.04 -24.30
N GLN A 52 66.19 51.37 -25.56
CA GLN A 52 65.84 52.74 -25.96
C GLN A 52 64.43 53.08 -25.44
N THR A 53 64.36 53.90 -24.39
CA THR A 53 63.14 54.26 -23.64
C THR A 53 62.06 54.95 -24.49
N GLU A 54 62.41 55.46 -25.67
CA GLU A 54 61.53 56.17 -26.59
C GLU A 54 60.41 55.27 -27.16
N ASN A 55 60.67 53.97 -27.33
CA ASN A 55 59.70 53.01 -27.88
C ASN A 55 58.74 52.43 -26.83
N PHE A 56 59.02 52.61 -25.54
CA PHE A 56 58.19 52.07 -24.47
C PHE A 56 56.89 52.86 -24.30
N ALA A 57 56.90 54.18 -24.51
CA ALA A 57 55.69 54.98 -24.35
C ALA A 57 54.56 54.59 -25.34
N PRO A 58 54.81 54.43 -26.65
CA PRO A 58 53.79 53.93 -27.58
C PRO A 58 53.35 52.49 -27.28
N GLN A 59 54.27 51.60 -26.87
CA GLN A 59 53.97 50.22 -26.51
C GLN A 59 53.03 50.14 -25.30
N ILE A 60 53.32 50.91 -24.25
CA ILE A 60 52.48 50.96 -23.04
C ILE A 60 51.14 51.63 -23.35
N PHE A 61 51.11 52.68 -24.16
CA PHE A 61 49.86 53.32 -24.59
C PHE A 61 48.92 52.32 -25.30
N TRP A 62 49.43 51.59 -26.30
CA TRP A 62 48.64 50.56 -26.99
C TRP A 62 48.27 49.39 -26.08
N LEU A 63 49.17 48.97 -25.20
CA LEU A 63 48.89 47.94 -24.21
C LEU A 63 47.73 48.36 -23.31
N VAL A 64 47.72 49.60 -22.81
CA VAL A 64 46.63 50.14 -21.98
C VAL A 64 45.32 50.20 -22.77
N ILE A 65 45.34 50.59 -24.05
CA ILE A 65 44.14 50.60 -24.89
C ILE A 65 43.57 49.18 -25.06
N ILE A 66 44.40 48.22 -25.47
CA ILE A 66 43.95 46.84 -25.73
C ILE A 66 43.55 46.16 -24.43
N PHE A 67 44.34 46.33 -23.36
CA PHE A 67 44.04 45.79 -22.04
C PHE A 67 42.75 46.41 -21.47
N GLY A 68 42.55 47.71 -21.64
CA GLY A 68 41.32 48.40 -21.25
C GLY A 68 40.11 47.88 -22.03
N LEU A 69 40.24 47.73 -23.35
CA LEU A 69 39.19 47.15 -24.19
C LEU A 69 38.84 45.71 -23.77
N LEU A 70 39.86 44.88 -23.55
CA LEU A 70 39.71 43.50 -23.08
C LEU A 70 39.07 43.45 -21.68
N TYR A 71 39.48 44.34 -20.77
CA TYR A 71 38.91 44.46 -19.44
C TYR A 71 37.43 44.81 -19.48
N VAL A 72 37.04 45.78 -20.31
CA VAL A 72 35.63 46.14 -20.49
C VAL A 72 34.84 44.98 -21.10
N LEU A 73 35.39 44.28 -22.09
CA LEU A 73 34.75 43.10 -22.69
C LEU A 73 34.55 41.98 -21.65
N MET A 74 35.59 41.67 -20.87
CA MET A 74 35.55 40.61 -19.86
C MET A 74 34.60 40.95 -18.71
N SER A 75 34.67 42.19 -18.22
CA SER A 75 33.80 42.67 -17.14
C SER A 75 32.32 42.72 -17.56
N ARG A 76 32.04 43.07 -18.82
CA ARG A 76 30.66 43.23 -19.30
C ARG A 76 30.03 41.94 -19.83
N ILE A 77 30.82 40.95 -20.26
CA ILE A 77 30.30 39.73 -20.90
C ILE A 77 30.69 38.46 -20.15
N ALA A 78 31.96 38.28 -19.80
CA ALA A 78 32.42 37.03 -19.20
C ALA A 78 31.96 36.87 -17.75
N LEU A 79 32.16 37.89 -16.91
CA LEU A 79 31.71 37.89 -15.52
C LEU A 79 30.19 37.66 -15.37
N PRO A 80 29.30 38.39 -16.06
CA PRO A 80 27.86 38.15 -15.92
C PRO A 80 27.43 36.78 -16.44
N ARG A 81 28.09 36.23 -17.48
CA ARG A 81 27.79 34.87 -17.95
C ARG A 81 28.15 33.81 -16.93
N VAL A 82 29.33 33.90 -16.30
CA VAL A 82 29.74 32.95 -15.26
C VAL A 82 28.85 33.09 -14.02
N GLY A 83 28.56 34.32 -13.59
CA GLY A 83 27.65 34.59 -12.47
C GLY A 83 26.25 34.01 -12.71
N GLY A 84 25.69 34.18 -13.91
CA GLY A 84 24.39 33.61 -14.27
C GLY A 84 24.34 32.08 -14.23
N ILE A 85 25.43 31.40 -14.59
CA ILE A 85 25.49 29.92 -14.53
C ILE A 85 25.50 29.44 -13.07
N ILE A 86 26.28 30.09 -12.21
CA ILE A 86 26.36 29.73 -10.79
C ILE A 86 25.00 29.95 -10.13
N GLU A 87 24.37 31.11 -10.38
CA GLU A 87 23.04 31.42 -9.84
C GLU A 87 21.99 30.43 -10.34
N ASN A 88 21.95 30.13 -11.65
CA ASN A 88 20.97 29.19 -12.19
C ASN A 88 21.14 27.78 -11.61
N ARG A 89 22.39 27.31 -11.41
CA ARG A 89 22.64 26.02 -10.75
C ARG A 89 22.19 26.04 -9.29
N GLY A 90 22.54 27.10 -8.55
CA GLY A 90 22.11 27.27 -7.16
C GLY A 90 20.58 27.29 -7.04
N ALA A 91 19.91 28.07 -7.87
CA ALA A 91 18.45 28.17 -7.92
C ALA A 91 17.78 26.83 -8.27
N LYS A 92 18.35 26.06 -9.21
CA LYS A 92 17.85 24.73 -9.58
C LYS A 92 18.00 23.74 -8.43
N ILE A 93 19.18 23.68 -7.80
CA ILE A 93 19.41 22.81 -6.64
C ILE A 93 18.47 23.18 -5.48
N ALA A 94 18.29 24.47 -5.20
CA ALA A 94 17.39 24.93 -4.15
C ALA A 94 15.92 24.56 -4.45
N SER A 95 15.49 24.72 -5.70
CA SER A 95 14.16 24.33 -6.18
C SER A 95 13.95 22.81 -6.06
N ASP A 96 14.90 22.01 -6.52
CA ASP A 96 14.81 20.55 -6.50
C ASP A 96 14.80 20.02 -5.06
N LEU A 97 15.62 20.60 -4.17
CA LEU A 97 15.63 20.25 -2.76
C LEU A 97 14.33 20.67 -2.05
N GLY A 98 13.77 21.81 -2.42
CA GLY A 98 12.46 22.26 -1.95
C GLY A 98 11.35 21.29 -2.36
N ALA A 99 11.29 20.94 -3.64
CA ALA A 99 10.33 19.99 -4.18
C ALA A 99 10.49 18.60 -3.54
N ALA A 100 11.72 18.12 -3.35
CA ALA A 100 11.99 16.85 -2.69
C ALA A 100 11.50 16.84 -1.23
N ARG A 101 11.75 17.92 -0.46
CA ARG A 101 11.24 18.07 0.91
C ARG A 101 9.72 18.12 0.96
N GLU A 102 9.10 18.82 0.03
CA GLU A 102 7.64 18.88 -0.07
C GLU A 102 7.04 17.49 -0.38
N MET A 103 7.62 16.77 -1.36
CA MET A 103 7.20 15.41 -1.69
C MET A 103 7.42 14.45 -0.51
N GLN A 104 8.53 14.58 0.21
CA GLN A 104 8.81 13.80 1.42
C GLN A 104 7.77 14.08 2.52
N SER A 105 7.43 15.36 2.76
CA SER A 105 6.41 15.75 3.73
C SER A 105 5.03 15.19 3.36
N LYS A 106 4.63 15.30 2.08
CA LYS A 106 3.37 14.72 1.59
C LYS A 106 3.35 13.20 1.72
N ALA A 107 4.45 12.52 1.43
CA ALA A 107 4.56 11.07 1.59
C ALA A 107 4.46 10.64 3.05
N GLN A 108 5.12 11.36 3.98
CA GLN A 108 5.02 11.11 5.41
C GLN A 108 3.59 11.34 5.94
N ALA A 109 2.95 12.43 5.51
CA ALA A 109 1.56 12.72 5.86
C ALA A 109 0.59 11.64 5.33
N ALA A 110 0.80 11.19 4.09
CA ALA A 110 0.01 10.12 3.50
C ALA A 110 0.23 8.78 4.21
N ALA A 111 1.48 8.46 4.59
CA ALA A 111 1.80 7.26 5.37
C ALA A 111 1.11 7.29 6.74
N ALA A 112 1.24 8.40 7.48
CA ALA A 112 0.58 8.56 8.78
C ALA A 112 -0.95 8.45 8.67
N ALA A 113 -1.55 9.04 7.64
CA ALA A 113 -2.98 8.90 7.38
C ALA A 113 -3.37 7.45 7.04
N ASN A 114 -2.53 6.72 6.30
CA ASN A 114 -2.78 5.30 5.99
C ASN A 114 -2.73 4.44 7.26
N ASP A 115 -1.71 4.64 8.09
CA ASP A 115 -1.55 3.93 9.36
C ASP A 115 -2.74 4.16 10.30
N GLU A 116 -3.21 5.40 10.41
CA GLU A 116 -4.40 5.74 11.21
C GLU A 116 -5.66 5.07 10.65
N ASN A 117 -5.84 5.09 9.33
CA ASN A 117 -6.95 4.40 8.67
C ASN A 117 -6.91 2.88 8.89
N LEU A 118 -5.73 2.27 8.85
CA LEU A 118 -5.56 0.84 9.13
C LEU A 118 -5.87 0.51 10.58
N ARG A 119 -5.41 1.33 11.54
CA ARG A 119 -5.73 1.19 12.95
C ARG A 119 -7.23 1.26 13.18
N ARG A 120 -7.88 2.33 12.68
CA ARG A 120 -9.32 2.53 12.80
C ARG A 120 -10.11 1.38 12.18
N ARG A 121 -9.75 0.91 10.99
CA ARG A 121 -10.42 -0.24 10.35
C ARG A 121 -10.26 -1.53 11.14
N ARG A 122 -9.09 -1.76 11.77
CA ARG A 122 -8.89 -2.89 12.67
C ARG A 122 -9.80 -2.80 13.89
N ASP A 123 -9.89 -1.62 14.50
CA ASP A 123 -10.74 -1.40 15.68
C ASP A 123 -12.23 -1.56 15.33
N GLU A 124 -12.66 -1.02 14.18
CA GLU A 124 -14.01 -1.20 13.64
C GLU A 124 -14.32 -2.68 13.36
N ALA A 125 -13.41 -3.41 12.71
CA ALA A 125 -13.59 -4.84 12.44
C ALA A 125 -13.68 -5.67 13.73
N GLN A 126 -12.85 -5.37 14.73
CA GLN A 126 -12.94 -6.01 16.04
C GLN A 126 -14.24 -5.65 16.76
N GLY A 127 -14.71 -4.40 16.63
CA GLY A 127 -15.99 -3.93 17.15
C GLY A 127 -17.16 -4.71 16.55
N ILE A 128 -17.21 -4.82 15.22
CA ILE A 128 -18.22 -5.60 14.50
C ILE A 128 -18.18 -7.07 14.93
N GLY A 129 -16.99 -7.65 15.06
CA GLY A 129 -16.82 -9.03 15.53
C GLY A 129 -17.41 -9.25 16.92
N ARG A 130 -17.09 -8.37 17.89
CA ARG A 130 -17.67 -8.43 19.24
C ARG A 130 -19.18 -8.24 19.23
N GLU A 131 -19.68 -7.26 18.48
CA GLU A 131 -21.12 -7.00 18.37
C GLU A 131 -21.88 -8.18 17.77
N ALA A 132 -21.33 -8.80 16.72
CA ALA A 132 -21.90 -10.01 16.11
C ALA A 132 -21.95 -11.18 17.11
N GLN A 133 -20.87 -11.42 17.85
CA GLN A 133 -20.84 -12.45 18.90
C GLN A 133 -21.89 -12.19 19.98
N HIS A 134 -22.02 -10.94 20.45
CA HIS A 134 -23.04 -10.56 21.42
C HIS A 134 -24.46 -10.76 20.88
N LYS A 135 -24.73 -10.37 19.62
CA LYS A 135 -26.03 -10.58 18.98
C LYS A 135 -26.36 -12.07 18.82
N ILE A 136 -25.41 -12.87 18.37
CA ILE A 136 -25.58 -14.33 18.23
C ILE A 136 -25.85 -14.98 19.58
N ALA A 137 -25.09 -14.63 20.61
CA ALA A 137 -25.29 -15.15 21.97
C ALA A 137 -26.67 -14.77 22.52
N ALA A 138 -27.10 -13.51 22.34
CA ALA A 138 -28.40 -13.04 22.79
C ALA A 138 -29.55 -13.74 22.04
N GLU A 139 -29.45 -13.89 20.72
CA GLU A 139 -30.46 -14.58 19.93
C GLU A 139 -30.51 -16.07 20.25
N SER A 140 -29.36 -16.73 20.42
CA SER A 140 -29.29 -18.13 20.84
C SER A 140 -29.95 -18.34 22.21
N ALA A 141 -29.69 -17.45 23.18
CA ALA A 141 -30.33 -17.51 24.49
C ALA A 141 -31.85 -17.34 24.40
N ARG A 142 -32.35 -16.42 23.56
CA ARG A 142 -33.79 -16.23 23.31
C ARG A 142 -34.43 -17.47 22.68
N GLN A 143 -33.83 -18.00 21.62
CA GLN A 143 -34.34 -19.19 20.93
C GLN A 143 -34.35 -20.40 21.86
N ARG A 144 -33.30 -20.56 22.68
CA ARG A 144 -33.24 -21.61 23.69
C ARG A 144 -34.36 -21.46 24.73
N ALA A 145 -34.57 -20.27 25.27
CA ALA A 145 -35.64 -20.02 26.24
C ALA A 145 -37.04 -20.29 25.64
N LEU A 146 -37.26 -19.91 24.38
CA LEU A 146 -38.51 -20.23 23.67
C LEU A 146 -38.68 -21.73 23.47
N ALA A 147 -37.64 -22.45 23.05
CA ALA A 147 -37.68 -23.89 22.87
C ALA A 147 -37.92 -24.63 24.20
N GLU A 148 -37.27 -24.20 25.28
CA GLU A 148 -37.48 -24.73 26.64
C GLU A 148 -38.92 -24.51 27.11
N SER A 149 -39.49 -23.32 26.88
CA SER A 149 -40.90 -23.03 27.18
C SER A 149 -41.87 -23.93 26.40
N GLN A 150 -41.65 -24.07 25.08
CA GLN A 150 -42.50 -24.93 24.24
C GLN A 150 -42.38 -26.41 24.61
N ALA A 151 -41.18 -26.86 24.99
CA ALA A 151 -40.96 -28.22 25.47
C ALA A 151 -41.70 -28.45 26.80
N ALA A 152 -41.64 -27.51 27.73
CA ALA A 152 -42.36 -27.59 29.00
C ALA A 152 -43.88 -27.66 28.81
N GLU A 153 -44.45 -26.85 27.91
CA GLU A 153 -45.88 -26.91 27.58
C GLU A 153 -46.28 -28.26 26.97
N LYS A 154 -45.49 -28.77 26.02
CA LYS A 154 -45.72 -30.09 25.41
C LYS A 154 -45.64 -31.22 26.42
N LEU A 155 -44.69 -31.15 27.35
CA LEU A 155 -44.54 -32.13 28.41
C LEU A 155 -45.77 -32.11 29.32
N ARG A 156 -46.22 -30.93 29.74
CA ARG A 156 -47.43 -30.79 30.58
C ARG A 156 -48.68 -31.33 29.88
N ALA A 157 -48.86 -31.01 28.60
CA ALA A 157 -49.98 -31.53 27.81
C ALA A 157 -49.90 -33.05 27.61
N ALA A 158 -48.70 -33.61 27.47
CA ALA A 158 -48.50 -35.06 27.40
C ALA A 158 -48.83 -35.74 28.74
N ASP A 159 -48.39 -35.17 29.87
CA ASP A 159 -48.70 -35.67 31.21
C ASP A 159 -50.20 -35.68 31.48
N GLU A 160 -50.91 -34.60 31.11
CA GLU A 160 -52.38 -34.52 31.21
C GLU A 160 -53.07 -35.61 30.37
N ARG A 161 -52.60 -35.86 29.14
CA ARG A 161 -53.12 -36.93 28.28
C ARG A 161 -52.85 -38.32 28.86
N ILE A 162 -51.66 -38.56 29.39
CA ILE A 162 -51.28 -39.83 30.02
C ILE A 162 -52.15 -40.07 31.25
N ALA A 163 -52.38 -39.06 32.10
CA ALA A 163 -53.24 -39.17 33.27
C ALA A 163 -54.70 -39.49 32.89
N SER A 164 -55.22 -38.82 31.85
CA SER A 164 -56.56 -39.09 31.32
C SER A 164 -56.67 -40.51 30.77
N ALA A 165 -55.73 -40.92 29.92
CA ALA A 165 -55.71 -42.27 29.33
C ALA A 165 -55.57 -43.36 30.41
N LYS A 166 -54.76 -43.13 31.45
CA LYS A 166 -54.65 -44.02 32.60
C LYS A 166 -55.99 -44.16 33.33
N THR A 167 -56.67 -43.05 33.58
CA THR A 167 -57.98 -43.05 34.26
C THR A 167 -59.02 -43.82 33.44
N GLN A 168 -59.08 -43.58 32.13
CA GLN A 168 -59.97 -44.30 31.22
C GLN A 168 -59.65 -45.80 31.16
N ALA A 169 -58.37 -46.17 31.09
CA ALA A 169 -57.96 -47.57 31.08
C ALA A 169 -58.35 -48.29 32.38
N LEU A 170 -58.15 -47.66 33.54
CA LEU A 170 -58.57 -48.22 34.83
C LEU A 170 -60.09 -48.37 34.93
N ALA A 171 -60.87 -47.39 34.47
CA ALA A 171 -62.34 -47.49 34.44
C ALA A 171 -62.82 -48.63 33.52
N ASN A 172 -62.20 -48.80 32.36
CA ASN A 172 -62.51 -49.91 31.45
C ASN A 172 -62.19 -51.27 32.09
N VAL A 173 -61.09 -51.39 32.84
CA VAL A 173 -60.75 -52.63 33.58
C VAL A 173 -61.78 -52.93 34.65
N GLU A 174 -62.23 -51.92 35.41
CA GLU A 174 -63.29 -52.08 36.42
C GLU A 174 -64.60 -52.57 35.79
N GLN A 175 -64.99 -51.99 34.64
CA GLN A 175 -66.18 -52.42 33.91
C GLN A 175 -66.06 -53.87 33.41
N ILE A 176 -64.92 -54.24 32.82
CA ILE A 176 -64.66 -55.64 32.38
C ILE A 176 -64.69 -56.60 33.57
N ALA A 177 -64.17 -56.19 34.74
CA ALA A 177 -64.19 -57.02 35.94
C ALA A 177 -65.62 -57.24 36.46
N VAL A 178 -66.47 -56.21 36.47
CA VAL A 178 -67.89 -56.33 36.84
C VAL A 178 -68.63 -57.22 35.86
N ASP A 179 -68.43 -57.06 34.55
CA ASP A 179 -69.04 -57.89 33.52
C ASP A 179 -68.60 -59.36 33.63
N ALA A 180 -67.31 -59.61 33.87
CA ALA A 180 -66.78 -60.95 34.08
C ALA A 180 -67.35 -61.59 35.35
N ALA A 181 -67.41 -60.86 36.47
CA ALA A 181 -68.00 -61.33 37.72
C ALA A 181 -69.49 -61.66 37.57
N ALA A 182 -70.26 -60.80 36.89
CA ALA A 182 -71.66 -61.05 36.57
C ALA A 182 -71.84 -62.32 35.74
N SER A 183 -71.02 -62.52 34.70
CA SER A 183 -71.06 -63.74 33.88
C SER A 183 -70.71 -65.01 34.67
N ILE A 184 -69.74 -64.94 35.59
CA ILE A 184 -69.39 -66.06 36.47
C ILE A 184 -70.57 -66.42 37.39
N VAL A 185 -71.22 -65.43 38.01
CA VAL A 185 -72.35 -65.66 38.93
C VAL A 185 -73.58 -66.19 38.20
N GLU A 186 -73.89 -65.68 37.01
CA GLU A 186 -74.98 -66.18 36.17
C GLU A 186 -74.77 -67.66 35.81
N LYS A 187 -73.54 -68.04 35.45
CA LYS A 187 -73.17 -69.44 35.16
C LYS A 187 -73.25 -70.37 36.38
N LEU A 188 -72.99 -69.87 37.59
CA LEU A 188 -73.00 -70.67 38.82
C LEU A 188 -74.41 -70.83 39.44
N THR A 189 -75.26 -69.80 39.33
CA THR A 189 -76.55 -69.75 40.04
C THR A 189 -77.77 -69.91 39.13
N GLY A 190 -77.60 -69.74 37.81
CA GLY A 190 -78.68 -69.81 36.83
C GLY A 190 -79.68 -68.65 36.88
N ALA A 191 -79.47 -67.66 37.75
CA ALA A 191 -80.30 -66.47 37.89
C ALA A 191 -79.56 -65.22 37.40
N LYS A 192 -80.25 -64.40 36.61
CA LYS A 192 -79.70 -63.16 36.06
C LYS A 192 -79.74 -62.06 37.12
N ILE A 193 -78.58 -61.65 37.62
CA ILE A 193 -78.46 -60.57 38.62
C ILE A 193 -78.37 -59.22 37.91
N ASP A 194 -79.00 -58.20 38.48
CA ASP A 194 -78.90 -56.83 38.01
C ASP A 194 -77.47 -56.28 38.15
N GLN A 195 -76.87 -55.87 37.02
CA GLN A 195 -75.51 -55.33 36.97
C GLN A 195 -75.35 -54.07 37.84
N ALA A 196 -76.42 -53.29 38.04
CA ALA A 196 -76.38 -52.08 38.86
C ALA A 196 -76.18 -52.38 40.37
N ALA A 197 -76.60 -53.56 40.83
CA ALA A 197 -76.40 -53.99 42.22
C ALA A 197 -74.96 -54.48 42.49
N LEU A 198 -74.35 -55.15 41.51
CA LEU A 198 -72.96 -55.63 41.59
C LEU A 198 -71.95 -54.49 41.56
N ALA A 199 -72.16 -53.50 40.68
CA ALA A 199 -71.29 -52.32 40.59
C ALA A 199 -71.24 -51.52 41.90
N LYS A 200 -72.38 -51.39 42.60
CA LYS A 200 -72.46 -50.70 43.92
C LYS A 200 -71.69 -51.42 45.02
N HIS A 201 -71.64 -52.75 45.02
CA HIS A 201 -70.90 -53.51 46.03
C HIS A 201 -69.39 -53.48 45.78
N ALA A 202 -68.95 -53.50 44.51
CA ALA A 202 -67.54 -53.46 44.13
C ALA A 202 -66.83 -52.15 44.56
N THR A 203 -67.52 -51.01 44.50
CA THR A 203 -66.95 -49.70 44.90
C THR A 203 -66.93 -49.45 46.40
N SER A 204 -67.67 -50.21 47.23
CA SER A 204 -67.70 -50.01 48.69
C SER A 204 -66.57 -50.69 49.48
N SER A 205 -65.74 -51.51 48.80
CA SER A 205 -64.68 -52.30 49.43
C SER A 205 -63.29 -51.66 49.36
N ASN A 206 -63.18 -50.40 48.91
CA ASN A 206 -61.94 -49.61 48.89
C ASN A 206 -62.15 -48.32 49.68
#